data_AF-A0A0C9SDA7-F1
#
_entry.id   AF-A0A0C9SDA7-F1
#
_cell.length_a   1.000
_cell.length_b   1.000
_cell.length_c   1.000
_cell.angle_alpha   90.00
_cell.angle_beta   90.00
_cell.angle_gamma   90.00
#
_symmetry.space_group_name_H-M   'P 1'
#
loop_
_entity.id
_entity.type
_entity.pdbx_description
1 polymer ?
#
loop_
_entity_poly.entity_id
_entity_poly.type
_entity_poly.pdbx_seq_one_letter_code
_entity_poly.pdbx_strand_id
1 'polypeptide(L)'
;MPALLVVTIIANTFVVVVLAQRHMRTPTNIVLLGMAVCDMMTLLIPSPWFFYIYTLGNYATVLGPSSTCYAYNSMNEVIPNAFHTASVWLTLVLAGQRYFYVCHPTTAVTWCTVPRVLR
;
A
#
# COMPACT_ATOMS: atom_id res chain seq x y z
N MET A 1 16.15 -10.93 -3.58
CA MET A 1 14.99 -10.12 -3.15
C MET A 1 15.28 -8.67 -2.69
N PRO A 2 16.52 -8.22 -2.36
CA PRO A 2 16.72 -6.84 -1.94
C PRO A 2 16.57 -5.81 -3.08
N ALA A 3 16.96 -6.17 -4.31
CA ALA A 3 16.81 -5.29 -5.47
C ALA A 3 15.34 -4.94 -5.78
N LEU A 4 14.43 -5.93 -5.69
CA LEU A 4 12.99 -5.69 -5.85
C LEU A 4 12.47 -4.75 -4.75
N LEU A 5 12.90 -4.95 -3.51
CA LEU A 5 12.51 -4.11 -2.38
C LEU A 5 12.90 -2.65 -2.61
N VAL A 6 14.13 -2.41 -3.06
CA VAL A 6 14.65 -1.06 -3.38
C VAL A 6 13.88 -0.44 -4.55
N VAL A 7 13.68 -1.17 -5.64
CA VAL A 7 12.95 -0.67 -6.82
C VAL A 7 11.50 -0.33 -6.46
N THR A 8 10.82 -1.20 -5.72
CA THR A 8 9.43 -1.00 -5.30
C THR A 8 9.31 0.21 -4.36
N ILE A 9 10.25 0.40 -3.42
CA ILE A 9 10.27 1.59 -2.55
C ILE A 9 10.46 2.86 -3.39
N ILE A 10 11.43 2.89 -4.30
CA ILE A 10 11.72 4.08 -5.12
C ILE A 10 10.53 4.41 -6.03
N ALA A 11 9.97 3.40 -6.69
CA ALA A 11 8.83 3.59 -7.59
C ALA A 11 7.60 4.11 -6.82
N ASN A 12 7.24 3.47 -5.70
CA ASN A 12 6.06 3.87 -4.93
C ASN A 12 6.23 5.24 -4.25
N THR A 13 7.43 5.60 -3.79
CA THR A 13 7.67 6.96 -3.27
C THR A 13 7.48 8.00 -4.36
N PHE A 14 7.98 7.75 -5.58
CA PHE A 14 7.78 8.66 -6.69
C PHE A 14 6.29 8.84 -7.01
N VAL A 15 5.53 7.75 -7.06
CA VAL A 15 4.08 7.77 -7.26
C VAL A 15 3.39 8.60 -6.17
N VAL A 16 3.73 8.38 -4.90
CA VAL A 16 3.18 9.15 -3.77
C VAL A 16 3.48 10.63 -3.91
N VAL A 17 4.74 11.00 -4.20
CA VAL A 17 5.17 12.41 -4.32
C VAL A 17 4.46 13.11 -5.48
N VAL A 18 4.38 12.46 -6.64
CA VAL A 18 3.74 13.03 -7.83
C VAL A 18 2.22 13.17 -7.63
N LEU A 19 1.55 12.15 -7.11
CA LEU A 19 0.10 12.17 -6.92
C LEU A 19 -0.34 13.02 -5.72
N ALA A 20 0.53 13.26 -4.74
CA ALA A 20 0.24 14.15 -3.61
C ALA A 20 0.15 15.63 -4.02
N GLN A 21 0.64 16.00 -5.21
CA GLN A 21 0.57 17.37 -5.71
C GLN A 21 -0.89 17.85 -5.84
N ARG A 22 -1.14 19.08 -5.36
CA ARG A 22 -2.48 19.67 -5.26
C ARG A 22 -3.24 19.71 -6.59
N HIS A 23 -2.53 19.89 -7.69
CA HIS A 23 -3.08 19.92 -9.05
C HIS A 23 -3.56 18.55 -9.55
N MET A 24 -3.01 17.46 -9.01
CA MET A 24 -3.29 16.09 -9.42
C MET A 24 -4.34 15.39 -8.55
N ARG A 25 -5.03 16.10 -7.64
CA ARG A 25 -6.05 15.52 -6.75
C ARG A 25 -7.36 15.23 -7.48
N THR A 26 -7.38 14.16 -8.25
CA THR A 26 -8.59 13.55 -8.83
C THR A 26 -9.01 12.34 -7.99
N PRO A 27 -10.29 11.93 -8.00
CA PRO A 27 -10.76 10.74 -7.28
C PRO A 27 -9.92 9.50 -7.61
N THR A 28 -9.57 9.33 -8.89
CA THR A 28 -8.71 8.24 -9.37
C THR A 28 -7.30 8.30 -8.76
N ASN A 29 -6.72 9.50 -8.71
CA ASN A 29 -5.38 9.70 -8.17
C ASN A 29 -5.32 9.52 -6.65
N ILE A 30 -6.41 9.74 -5.93
CA ILE A 30 -6.51 9.44 -4.50
C ILE A 30 -6.49 7.92 -4.26
N VAL A 31 -7.21 7.14 -5.08
CA VAL A 31 -7.18 5.67 -5.01
C VAL A 31 -5.79 5.14 -5.38
N LEU A 32 -5.16 5.69 -6.43
CA LEU A 32 -3.76 5.39 -6.82
C LEU A 32 -2.76 5.71 -5.70
N LEU A 33 -2.94 6.84 -5.03
CA LEU A 33 -2.12 7.21 -3.87
C LEU A 33 -2.31 6.19 -2.73
N GLY A 34 -3.55 5.78 -2.46
CA GLY A 34 -3.86 4.75 -1.46
C GLY A 34 -3.20 3.41 -1.77
N MET A 35 -3.26 2.96 -3.03
CA MET A 35 -2.58 1.74 -3.48
C MET A 35 -1.07 1.83 -3.25
N ALA A 36 -0.44 2.92 -3.68
CA ALA A 36 1.00 3.10 -3.50
C ALA A 36 1.40 3.09 -2.01
N VAL A 37 0.59 3.70 -1.13
CA VAL A 37 0.83 3.66 0.32
C VAL A 37 0.68 2.25 0.89
N CYS A 38 -0.35 1.50 0.50
CA CYS A 38 -0.52 0.10 0.89
C CYS A 38 0.69 -0.74 0.44
N ASP A 39 1.15 -0.57 -0.79
CA ASP A 39 2.32 -1.26 -1.33
C ASP A 39 3.62 -0.87 -0.61
N MET A 40 3.76 0.38 -0.14
CA MET A 40 4.90 0.74 0.71
C MET A 40 4.83 0.03 2.08
N MET A 41 3.65 -0.02 2.69
CA MET A 41 3.44 -0.62 4.01
C MET A 41 3.65 -2.14 4.00
N THR A 42 3.23 -2.85 2.95
CA THR A 42 3.49 -4.29 2.81
C THR A 42 5.00 -4.61 2.82
N LEU A 43 5.84 -3.72 2.30
CA LEU A 43 7.29 -3.90 2.27
C LEU A 43 8.00 -3.37 3.51
N LEU A 44 7.55 -2.24 4.07
CA LEU A 44 8.17 -1.59 5.23
C LEU A 44 8.00 -2.37 6.53
N ILE A 45 6.89 -3.08 6.70
CA ILE A 45 6.58 -3.83 7.93
C ILE A 45 7.49 -5.05 8.13
N PRO A 46 7.72 -5.92 7.12
CA PRO A 46 8.61 -7.06 7.27
C PRO A 46 10.10 -6.70 7.16
N SER A 47 10.45 -5.63 6.42
CA SER A 47 11.83 -5.14 6.22
C SER A 47 12.72 -5.07 7.48
N PRO A 48 12.32 -4.38 8.58
CA PRO A 48 13.15 -4.27 9.78
C PRO A 48 13.34 -5.61 10.47
N TRP A 49 12.35 -6.50 10.41
CA TRP A 49 12.43 -7.86 10.95
C TRP A 49 13.45 -8.70 10.18
N PHE A 50 13.43 -8.62 8.86
CA PHE A 50 14.44 -9.26 8.01
C PHE A 50 15.84 -8.70 8.28
N PHE A 51 16.00 -7.39 8.39
CA PHE A 51 17.30 -6.79 8.71
C PHE A 51 17.80 -7.22 10.10
N TYR A 52 16.92 -7.27 11.10
CA TYR A 52 17.28 -7.71 12.44
C TYR A 52 17.75 -9.17 12.49
N ILE A 53 17.04 -10.09 11.82
CA ILE A 53 17.40 -11.52 11.82
C ILE A 53 18.67 -11.78 11.01
N TYR A 54 18.75 -11.23 9.80
CA TYR A 54 19.82 -11.57 8.86
C TYR A 54 21.11 -10.76 9.10
N THR A 55 21.03 -9.53 9.60
CA THR A 55 22.22 -8.68 9.81
C THR A 55 22.79 -8.80 11.22
N LEU A 56 21.96 -8.97 12.27
CA LEU A 56 22.44 -9.14 13.64
C LEU A 56 22.62 -10.61 14.04
N GLY A 57 22.25 -11.57 13.18
CA GLY A 57 22.48 -13.00 13.41
C GLY A 57 21.72 -13.56 14.62
N ASN A 58 20.68 -12.87 15.10
CA ASN A 58 19.99 -13.21 16.35
C ASN A 58 18.84 -14.21 16.13
N TYR A 59 19.06 -15.25 15.32
CA TYR A 59 18.04 -16.23 14.94
C TYR A 59 17.45 -16.97 16.16
N ALA A 60 18.27 -17.21 17.20
CA ALA A 60 17.88 -17.98 18.38
C ALA A 60 16.89 -17.24 19.31
N THR A 61 16.94 -15.90 19.37
CA THR A 61 16.06 -15.11 20.25
C THR A 61 14.66 -14.89 19.67
N VAL A 62 14.51 -15.08 18.36
CA VAL A 62 13.24 -14.87 17.65
C VAL A 62 12.36 -16.13 17.72
N LEU A 63 12.99 -17.31 17.74
CA LEU A 63 12.33 -18.60 17.93
C LEU A 63 12.16 -19.00 19.40
N GLY A 64 12.84 -18.34 20.35
CA GLY A 64 12.86 -18.73 21.76
C GLY A 64 11.56 -18.45 22.52
N PRO A 65 11.11 -17.18 22.64
CA PRO A 65 9.86 -16.84 23.31
C PRO A 65 8.65 -17.02 22.38
N SER A 66 7.60 -17.68 22.88
CA SER A 66 6.33 -17.86 22.15
C SER A 66 5.71 -16.54 21.69
N SER A 67 5.82 -15.49 22.50
CA SER A 67 5.35 -14.13 22.16
C SER A 67 6.08 -13.52 20.96
N THR A 68 7.40 -13.69 20.87
CA THR A 68 8.22 -13.16 19.78
C THR A 68 7.96 -13.94 18.47
N CYS A 69 7.71 -15.24 18.55
CA CYS A 69 7.31 -16.06 17.40
C CYS A 69 5.93 -15.63 16.85
N TYR A 70 4.93 -15.43 17.72
CA TYR A 70 3.61 -14.92 17.31
C TYR A 70 3.70 -13.51 16.70
N ALA A 71 4.51 -12.63 17.29
CA ALA A 71 4.74 -11.29 16.75
C ALA A 71 5.45 -11.35 15.39
N TYR A 72 6.46 -12.20 15.23
CA TYR A 72 7.15 -12.42 13.95
C TYR A 72 6.19 -12.90 12.86
N ASN A 73 5.38 -13.92 13.16
CA ASN A 73 4.40 -14.45 12.21
C ASN A 73 3.33 -13.41 11.84
N SER A 74 2.82 -12.67 12.83
CA SER A 74 1.82 -11.62 12.57
C SER A 74 2.38 -10.49 11.71
N MET A 75 3.62 -10.06 11.96
CA MET A 75 4.25 -8.94 11.26
C MET A 75 4.79 -9.30 9.88
N ASN A 76 5.20 -10.55 9.64
CA ASN A 76 5.76 -10.95 8.34
C ASN A 76 4.74 -11.62 7.41
N GLU A 77 3.75 -12.32 7.96
CA GLU A 77 2.75 -13.03 7.15
C GLU A 77 1.41 -12.30 7.19
N VAL A 78 0.83 -12.11 8.37
CA VAL A 78 -0.57 -11.64 8.48
C VAL A 78 -0.73 -10.20 7.99
N ILE A 79 0.08 -9.29 8.51
CA ILE A 79 -0.05 -7.86 8.24
C ILE A 79 0.31 -7.50 6.79
N PRO A 80 1.43 -7.97 6.22
CA PRO A 80 1.77 -7.69 4.82
C PRO A 80 0.72 -8.29 3.87
N ASN A 81 0.19 -9.48 4.17
CA ASN A 81 -0.82 -10.10 3.33
C ASN A 81 -2.18 -9.36 3.40
N ALA A 82 -2.52 -8.80 4.57
CA ALA A 82 -3.68 -7.92 4.72
C ALA A 82 -3.54 -6.63 3.89
N PHE A 83 -2.39 -5.95 3.95
CA PHE A 83 -2.15 -4.74 3.15
C PHE A 83 -2.10 -5.04 1.64
N HIS A 84 -1.55 -6.18 1.24
CA HIS A 84 -1.57 -6.61 -0.16
C HIS A 84 -3.01 -6.84 -0.63
N THR A 85 -3.82 -7.52 0.20
CA THR A 85 -5.25 -7.71 -0.09
C THR A 85 -5.99 -6.38 -0.20
N ALA A 86 -5.68 -5.41 0.68
CA ALA A 86 -6.25 -4.06 0.59
C ALA A 86 -5.88 -3.36 -0.73
N SER A 87 -4.63 -3.49 -1.20
CA SER A 87 -4.19 -2.97 -2.51
C SER A 87 -4.97 -3.59 -3.68
N VAL A 88 -5.26 -4.89 -3.62
CA VAL A 88 -6.12 -5.58 -4.61
C VAL A 88 -7.55 -5.03 -4.60
N TRP A 89 -8.14 -4.81 -3.42
CA TRP A 89 -9.47 -4.20 -3.32
C TRP A 89 -9.49 -2.76 -3.86
N LEU A 90 -8.46 -1.97 -3.59
CA LEU A 90 -8.33 -0.63 -4.17
C LEU A 90 -8.19 -0.67 -5.70
N THR A 91 -7.48 -1.67 -6.23
CA THR A 91 -7.37 -1.90 -7.68
C THR A 91 -8.74 -2.24 -8.28
N LEU A 92 -9.54 -3.07 -7.60
CA LEU A 92 -10.90 -3.39 -8.02
C LEU A 92 -11.79 -2.14 -8.04
N VAL A 93 -11.69 -1.29 -7.01
CA VAL A 93 -12.40 0.00 -6.95
C VAL A 93 -11.98 0.90 -8.11
N LEU A 94 -10.68 0.98 -8.41
CA LEU A 94 -10.17 1.77 -9.54
C LEU A 94 -10.70 1.26 -10.89
N ALA A 95 -10.73 -0.06 -11.09
CA ALA A 95 -11.26 -0.69 -12.30
C ALA A 95 -12.75 -0.40 -12.45
N GLY A 96 -13.52 -0.53 -11.36
CA GLY A 96 -14.93 -0.17 -11.31
C GLY A 96 -15.16 1.31 -11.65
N GLN A 97 -14.39 2.20 -11.05
CA GLN A 97 -14.45 3.65 -11.33
C GLN A 97 -14.24 3.95 -12.82
N ARG A 98 -13.25 3.31 -13.45
CA ARG A 98 -12.98 3.48 -14.89
C ARG A 98 -14.14 2.94 -15.74
N TYR A 99 -14.71 1.80 -15.36
CA TYR A 99 -15.87 1.24 -16.05
C TYR A 99 -17.09 2.17 -16.01
N PHE A 100 -17.44 2.68 -14.81
CA PHE A 100 -18.55 3.63 -14.67
C PHE A 100 -18.30 4.93 -15.44
N TYR A 101 -17.06 5.43 -15.47
CA TYR A 101 -16.73 6.65 -16.21
C TYR A 101 -16.96 6.51 -17.73
N VAL A 102 -16.68 5.32 -18.29
CA VAL A 102 -16.86 5.03 -19.73
C VAL A 102 -18.31 4.71 -20.05
N CYS A 103 -18.96 3.83 -19.28
CA CYS A 103 -20.31 3.34 -19.61
C CYS A 103 -21.44 4.26 -19.10
N HIS A 104 -21.21 5.03 -18.03
CA HIS A 104 -22.24 5.85 -17.37
C HIS A 104 -21.66 7.21 -16.89
N PRO A 105 -21.40 8.15 -17.81
CA PRO A 105 -20.70 9.40 -17.51
C PRO A 105 -21.47 10.33 -16.55
N THR A 106 -22.80 10.28 -16.51
CA THR A 106 -23.65 11.18 -15.69
C THR A 106 -23.67 10.80 -14.20
N THR A 107 -23.64 9.51 -13.87
CA THR A 107 -23.54 9.01 -12.48
C THR A 107 -22.11 9.05 -11.95
N ALA A 108 -21.09 8.90 -12.81
CA ALA A 108 -19.69 9.05 -12.41
C ALA A 108 -19.38 10.46 -11.89
N VAL A 109 -20.00 11.50 -12.48
CA VAL A 109 -19.84 12.90 -12.03
C VAL A 109 -20.53 13.17 -10.71
N THR A 110 -21.53 12.39 -10.26
CA THR A 110 -22.19 12.62 -8.96
C THR A 110 -21.54 11.82 -7.83
N TRP A 111 -21.07 10.60 -8.12
CA TRP A 111 -20.48 9.71 -7.11
C TRP A 111 -18.96 9.88 -6.95
N CYS A 112 -18.24 10.29 -7.99
CA CYS A 112 -16.78 10.46 -7.95
C CYS A 112 -16.34 11.93 -7.93
N THR A 113 -17.23 12.93 -8.00
CA THR A 113 -16.82 14.29 -7.67
C THR A 113 -16.58 14.41 -6.18
N VAL A 114 -15.33 14.62 -5.79
CA VAL A 114 -15.00 15.15 -4.47
C VAL A 114 -15.76 16.48 -4.35
N PRO A 115 -16.72 16.63 -3.41
CA PRO A 115 -17.39 17.90 -3.23
C PRO A 115 -16.33 18.96 -2.95
N ARG A 116 -16.25 19.99 -3.79
CA ARG A 116 -15.39 21.17 -3.55
C ARG A 116 -16.00 21.98 -2.41
N VAL A 117 -15.99 21.44 -1.20
CA VAL A 117 -16.37 22.15 0.01
C VAL A 117 -15.12 22.25 0.88
N LEU A 118 -14.16 23.03 0.42
CA LEU A 118 -13.14 23.68 1.25
C LEU A 118 -12.46 24.75 0.39
N ARG A 119 -12.94 25.98 0.59
CA ARG A 119 -12.26 27.23 0.24
C ARG A 119 -11.23 27.53 1.32
#